data_AF-A0A8R1U254-F1
#
_entry.id   AF-A0A8R1U254-F1
#
_cell.length_a   1.000
_cell.length_b   1.000
_cell.length_c   1.000
_cell.angle_alpha   90.00
_cell.angle_beta   90.00
_cell.angle_gamma   90.00
#
_symmetry.space_group_name_H-M   'P 1'
#
loop_
_entity.id
_entity.type
_entity.pdbx_description
1 polymer ?
#
loop_
_entity_poly.entity_id
_entity_poly.type
_entity_poly.pdbx_seq_one_letter_code
_entity_poly.pdbx_strand_id
1 'polypeptide(L)'
;MDWRQLIGIIGMYRQMKTYLFQWAGYSPPFHKYAVFLLCGFELVVSAMSMAVAQKYYELCTTLFPIAMYMFDDTKRKGIVGFTWTNNERQILKNVRVNLHEQKLLLLWCTSTATIFIAMLLIIPFFFNFKKPKTAEERAFRLNIMYILAALFIIIVSLNGVIMIWLYITAPADNKLFYELFDKSAKEEIFLTEIEKSLDCISDDDKELDPTIECDNTINRSIISRKWLKPLLIFWIAGHVITLFLFGFINKDFEDDESENNLKNVAIKERLIT
;
A
#
# COMPACT_ATOMS: atom_id res chain seq x y z
N MET A 1 -10.26 33.22 39.19
CA MET A 1 -10.75 32.49 38.01
C MET A 1 -12.26 32.45 38.11
N ASP A 2 -12.95 33.10 37.17
CA ASP A 2 -14.41 33.30 37.19
C ASP A 2 -15.12 31.96 36.93
N TRP A 3 -16.22 31.67 37.64
CA TRP A 3 -17.00 30.44 37.48
C TRP A 3 -17.53 30.27 36.05
N ARG A 4 -17.73 31.38 35.32
CA ARG A 4 -18.05 31.39 33.89
C ARG A 4 -16.93 30.84 33.01
N GLN A 5 -15.66 31.10 33.33
CA GLN A 5 -14.52 30.49 32.62
C GLN A 5 -14.42 28.99 32.91
N LEU A 6 -14.76 28.56 34.13
CA LEU A 6 -14.77 27.15 34.50
C LEU A 6 -15.86 26.37 33.75
N ILE A 7 -17.05 26.96 33.56
CA ILE A 7 -18.10 26.38 32.72
C ILE A 7 -17.68 26.34 31.25
N GLY A 8 -16.97 27.35 30.75
CA GLY A 8 -16.42 27.35 29.39
C GLY A 8 -15.44 26.20 29.15
N ILE A 9 -14.51 25.96 30.08
CA ILE A 9 -13.54 24.85 29.99
C ILE A 9 -14.24 23.50 30.14
N ILE A 10 -15.19 23.35 31.08
CA ILE A 10 -15.98 22.11 31.23
C ILE A 10 -16.85 21.86 29.99
N GLY A 11 -17.45 22.90 29.41
CA GLY A 11 -18.23 22.82 28.17
C GLY A 11 -17.37 22.40 26.98
N MET A 12 -16.16 22.94 26.85
CA MET A 12 -15.21 22.57 25.81
C MET A 12 -14.70 21.13 25.99
N TYR A 13 -14.42 20.71 27.23
CA TYR A 13 -14.01 19.33 27.55
C TYR A 13 -15.15 18.33 27.36
N ARG A 14 -16.38 18.72 27.66
CA ARG A 14 -17.59 17.92 27.42
C ARG A 14 -17.84 17.78 25.93
N GLN A 15 -17.71 18.87 25.16
CA GLN A 15 -17.74 18.84 23.70
C GLN A 15 -16.65 17.90 23.15
N MET A 16 -15.41 18.02 23.61
CA MET A 16 -14.29 17.17 23.17
C MET A 16 -14.50 15.68 23.51
N LYS A 17 -15.09 15.37 24.68
CA LYS A 17 -15.52 14.01 25.01
C LYS A 17 -16.67 13.54 24.12
N THR A 18 -17.70 14.34 23.85
CA THR A 18 -18.74 13.94 22.89
C THR A 18 -18.18 13.79 21.47
N TYR A 19 -17.19 14.58 21.05
CA TYR A 19 -16.54 14.46 19.74
C TYR A 19 -15.70 13.19 19.60
N LEU A 20 -14.98 12.78 20.67
CA LEU A 20 -14.26 11.51 20.69
C LEU A 20 -15.19 10.30 20.86
N PHE A 21 -16.30 10.44 21.59
CA PHE A 21 -17.24 9.34 21.85
C PHE A 21 -18.36 9.18 20.81
N GLN A 22 -18.62 10.16 19.93
CA GLN A 22 -19.50 9.97 18.77
C GLN A 22 -18.91 9.00 17.72
N TRP A 23 -17.64 8.62 17.85
CA TRP A 23 -17.06 7.48 17.12
C TRP A 23 -17.69 6.13 17.51
N ALA A 24 -18.42 6.03 18.62
CA ALA A 24 -19.08 4.81 19.07
C ALA A 24 -20.49 4.60 18.46
N GLY A 25 -20.89 5.40 17.48
CA GLY A 25 -22.05 5.13 16.62
C GLY A 25 -21.82 3.89 15.77
N TYR A 26 -21.97 2.72 16.38
CA TYR A 26 -21.69 1.36 15.88
C TYR A 26 -22.68 0.87 14.80
N SER A 27 -23.18 1.77 13.95
CA SER A 27 -24.19 1.41 12.96
C SER A 27 -23.74 1.79 11.55
N PRO A 28 -23.28 0.82 10.72
CA PRO A 28 -23.59 0.88 9.31
C PRO A 28 -25.12 1.06 9.14
N PRO A 29 -25.53 1.78 8.09
CA PRO A 29 -24.89 1.75 6.79
C PRO A 29 -23.75 2.76 6.70
N PHE A 30 -22.54 2.28 6.39
CA PHE A 30 -21.52 3.18 5.87
C PHE A 30 -22.12 3.88 4.65
N HIS A 31 -22.25 5.21 4.69
CA HIS A 31 -22.91 5.94 3.62
C HIS A 31 -22.16 5.73 2.31
N LYS A 32 -22.91 5.58 1.21
CA LYS A 32 -22.40 5.29 -0.13
C LYS A 32 -21.15 6.12 -0.44
N TYR A 33 -21.21 7.43 -0.22
CA TYR A 33 -20.11 8.36 -0.48
C TYR A 33 -18.88 8.14 0.41
N ALA A 34 -19.05 7.79 1.68
CA ALA A 34 -17.94 7.53 2.60
C ALA A 34 -17.16 6.28 2.20
N VAL A 35 -17.88 5.20 1.80
CA VAL A 35 -17.26 3.98 1.27
C VAL A 35 -16.56 4.27 -0.06
N PHE A 36 -17.19 5.02 -0.96
CA PHE A 36 -16.57 5.41 -2.23
C PHE A 36 -15.30 6.23 -2.03
N LEU A 37 -15.27 7.15 -1.07
CA LEU A 37 -14.08 7.93 -0.77
C LEU A 37 -12.94 7.02 -0.29
N LEU A 38 -13.20 6.21 0.74
CA LEU A 38 -12.19 5.35 1.35
C LEU A 38 -11.68 4.28 0.39
N CYS A 39 -12.59 3.51 -0.20
CA CYS A 39 -12.23 2.44 -1.13
C CYS A 39 -11.67 3.00 -2.44
N GLY A 40 -12.17 4.14 -2.92
CA GLY A 40 -11.65 4.82 -4.11
C GLY A 40 -10.22 5.31 -3.94
N PHE A 41 -9.91 5.90 -2.77
CA PHE A 41 -8.54 6.25 -2.42
C PHE A 41 -7.64 5.02 -2.33
N GLU A 42 -8.09 3.95 -1.66
CA GLU A 42 -7.32 2.70 -1.59
C GLU A 42 -7.06 2.07 -2.96
N LEU A 43 -8.01 2.13 -3.89
CA LEU A 43 -7.80 1.67 -5.26
C LEU A 43 -6.65 2.41 -5.93
N VAL A 44 -6.62 3.74 -5.82
CA VAL A 44 -5.55 4.57 -6.43
C VAL A 44 -4.20 4.24 -5.79
N VAL A 45 -4.11 4.28 -4.47
CA VAL A 45 -2.83 4.09 -3.76
C VAL A 45 -2.31 2.66 -3.92
N SER A 46 -3.19 1.66 -3.84
CA SER A 46 -2.81 0.26 -4.03
C SER A 46 -2.43 -0.02 -5.47
N ALA A 47 -3.09 0.59 -6.46
CA ALA A 47 -2.69 0.45 -7.86
C ALA A 47 -1.30 1.07 -8.11
N MET A 48 -1.02 2.25 -7.55
CA MET A 48 0.31 2.86 -7.62
C MET A 48 1.37 1.98 -6.95
N SER A 49 1.08 1.48 -5.75
CA SER A 49 2.00 0.61 -4.99
C SER A 49 2.28 -0.70 -5.73
N MET A 50 1.25 -1.30 -6.32
CA MET A 50 1.35 -2.49 -7.17
C MET A 50 2.21 -2.24 -8.41
N ALA A 51 1.98 -1.14 -9.13
CA ALA A 51 2.74 -0.80 -10.33
C ALA A 51 4.23 -0.54 -10.02
N VAL A 52 4.51 0.17 -8.93
CA VAL A 52 5.88 0.37 -8.44
C VAL A 52 6.51 -0.97 -8.07
N ALA A 53 5.83 -1.79 -7.26
CA ALA A 53 6.34 -3.10 -6.84
C ALA A 53 6.66 -3.99 -8.04
N GLN A 54 5.76 -4.06 -9.02
CA GLN A 54 5.95 -4.84 -10.24
C GLN A 54 7.18 -4.35 -11.03
N LYS A 55 7.29 -3.03 -11.28
CA LYS A 55 8.40 -2.52 -12.08
C LYS A 55 9.76 -2.75 -11.41
N TYR A 56 9.86 -2.55 -10.10
CA TYR A 56 11.10 -2.85 -9.36
C TYR A 56 11.39 -4.35 -9.31
N TYR A 57 10.37 -5.19 -9.18
CA TYR A 57 10.54 -6.64 -9.18
C TYR A 57 11.10 -7.15 -10.51
N GLU A 58 10.55 -6.69 -11.64
CA GLU A 58 11.06 -7.03 -12.99
C GLU A 58 12.51 -6.57 -13.17
N LEU A 59 12.85 -5.35 -12.74
CA LEU A 59 14.24 -4.86 -12.84
C LEU A 59 15.22 -5.64 -11.95
N CYS A 60 14.82 -5.95 -10.71
CA CYS A 60 15.64 -6.73 -9.77
C CYS A 60 15.91 -8.14 -10.27
N THR A 61 14.86 -8.84 -10.70
CA THR A 61 14.95 -10.25 -11.16
C THR A 61 15.81 -10.39 -12.42
N THR A 62 15.87 -9.36 -13.25
CA THR A 62 16.75 -9.30 -14.42
C THR A 62 18.18 -8.89 -14.06
N LEU A 63 18.37 -7.84 -13.25
CA LEU A 63 19.71 -7.30 -12.97
C LEU A 63 20.51 -8.19 -12.00
N PHE A 64 19.88 -8.74 -10.97
CA PHE A 64 20.60 -9.46 -9.92
C PHE A 64 21.36 -10.70 -10.41
N PRO A 65 20.82 -11.55 -11.29
CA PRO A 65 21.60 -12.65 -11.88
C PRO A 65 22.87 -12.17 -12.59
N ILE A 66 22.77 -11.08 -13.36
CA ILE A 66 23.90 -10.51 -14.11
C ILE A 66 24.93 -9.92 -13.14
N ALA A 67 24.49 -9.14 -12.16
CA ALA A 67 25.36 -8.56 -11.14
C ALA A 67 26.09 -9.64 -10.32
N MET A 68 25.39 -10.72 -9.97
CA MET A 68 26.01 -11.85 -9.28
C MET A 68 27.10 -12.53 -10.12
N TYR A 69 26.88 -12.71 -11.42
CA TYR A 69 27.87 -13.27 -12.32
C TYR A 69 29.07 -12.32 -12.51
N MET A 70 28.82 -11.00 -12.59
CA MET A 70 29.86 -9.97 -12.62
C MET A 70 30.72 -9.96 -11.33
N PHE A 71 30.12 -10.13 -10.15
CA PHE A 71 30.84 -10.25 -8.89
C PHE A 71 31.73 -11.51 -8.86
N ASP A 72 31.23 -12.61 -9.41
CA ASP A 72 31.99 -13.86 -9.49
C ASP A 72 33.22 -13.75 -10.38
N ASP A 73 33.05 -13.10 -11.51
CA ASP A 73 34.11 -12.86 -12.46
C ASP A 73 35.18 -11.87 -11.92
N THR A 74 34.72 -10.78 -11.29
CA THR A 74 35.59 -9.83 -10.58
C THR A 74 36.48 -10.52 -9.55
N LYS A 75 35.91 -11.46 -8.78
CA LYS A 75 36.68 -12.28 -7.82
C LYS A 75 37.71 -13.16 -8.52
N ARG A 76 37.35 -13.82 -9.63
CA ARG A 76 38.28 -14.69 -10.39
C ARG A 76 39.49 -13.92 -10.90
N LYS A 77 39.32 -12.64 -11.22
CA LYS A 77 40.40 -11.75 -11.67
C LYS A 77 41.30 -11.24 -10.56
N GLY A 78 40.92 -11.40 -9.30
CA GLY A 78 41.73 -10.96 -8.16
C GLY A 78 41.88 -9.45 -8.05
N ILE A 79 40.82 -8.69 -8.37
CA ILE A 79 40.84 -7.22 -8.26
C ILE A 79 41.11 -6.80 -6.81
N VAL A 80 42.09 -5.93 -6.63
CA VAL A 80 42.51 -5.42 -5.32
C VAL A 80 41.35 -4.68 -4.66
N GLY A 81 40.98 -5.08 -3.45
CA GLY A 81 39.90 -4.45 -2.67
C GLY A 81 38.51 -5.06 -2.86
N PHE A 82 38.35 -6.03 -3.76
CA PHE A 82 37.10 -6.77 -3.91
C PHE A 82 37.11 -8.05 -3.07
N THR A 83 36.32 -8.07 -1.99
CA THR A 83 36.15 -9.26 -1.14
C THR A 83 34.82 -9.91 -1.47
N TRP A 84 34.88 -11.15 -1.98
CA TRP A 84 33.70 -11.91 -2.37
C TRP A 84 33.90 -13.37 -2.04
N THR A 85 33.46 -13.80 -0.86
CA THR A 85 33.57 -15.19 -0.43
C THR A 85 32.37 -16.03 -0.89
N ASN A 86 32.52 -17.35 -0.97
CA ASN A 86 31.39 -18.24 -1.33
C ASN A 86 30.28 -18.21 -0.27
N ASN A 87 30.64 -17.96 0.99
CA ASN A 87 29.68 -17.78 2.08
C ASN A 87 28.90 -16.47 1.91
N GLU A 88 29.59 -15.35 1.65
CA GLU A 88 28.94 -14.08 1.35
C GLU A 88 28.04 -14.17 0.12
N ARG A 89 28.43 -14.94 -0.91
CA ARG A 89 27.58 -15.21 -2.06
C ARG A 89 26.27 -15.90 -1.67
N GLN A 90 26.35 -16.99 -0.91
CA GLN A 90 25.15 -17.72 -0.49
C GLN A 90 24.27 -16.85 0.42
N ILE A 91 24.88 -16.08 1.31
CA ILE A 91 24.17 -15.13 2.19
C ILE A 91 23.51 -14.03 1.35
N LEU A 92 24.23 -13.40 0.42
CA LEU A 92 23.69 -12.32 -0.40
C LEU A 92 22.57 -12.82 -1.31
N LYS A 93 22.80 -13.93 -2.01
CA LYS A 93 21.82 -14.54 -2.92
C LYS A 93 20.58 -15.01 -2.16
N ASN A 94 20.75 -15.89 -1.18
CA ASN A 94 19.62 -16.55 -0.54
C ASN A 94 18.92 -15.67 0.48
N VAL A 95 19.65 -14.81 1.19
CA VAL A 95 19.10 -14.02 2.31
C VAL A 95 18.78 -12.61 1.88
N ARG A 96 19.57 -11.95 1.03
CA ARG A 96 19.32 -10.53 0.72
C ARG A 96 18.59 -10.31 -0.59
N VAL A 97 19.04 -10.91 -1.69
CA VAL A 97 18.40 -10.82 -3.01
C VAL A 97 17.00 -11.43 -2.95
N ASN A 98 16.88 -12.69 -2.50
CA ASN A 98 15.56 -13.32 -2.36
C ASN A 98 14.65 -12.56 -1.39
N LEU A 99 15.18 -12.01 -0.29
CA LEU A 99 14.37 -11.24 0.65
C LEU A 99 13.90 -9.93 0.03
N HIS A 100 14.71 -9.28 -0.80
CA HIS A 100 14.31 -8.08 -1.53
C HIS A 100 13.17 -8.37 -2.50
N GLU A 101 13.34 -9.42 -3.32
CA GLU A 101 12.31 -9.91 -4.24
C GLU A 101 11.03 -10.32 -3.49
N GLN A 102 11.16 -11.04 -2.38
CA GLN A 102 10.02 -11.44 -1.54
C GLN A 102 9.27 -10.25 -0.96
N LYS A 103 9.97 -9.21 -0.50
CA LYS A 103 9.31 -7.99 0.02
C LYS A 103 8.53 -7.27 -1.08
N LEU A 104 9.08 -7.18 -2.30
CA LEU A 104 8.40 -6.58 -3.45
C LEU A 104 7.19 -7.42 -3.87
N LEU A 105 7.34 -8.74 -3.92
CA LEU A 105 6.24 -9.67 -4.20
C LEU A 105 5.15 -9.58 -3.14
N LEU A 106 5.51 -9.46 -1.86
CA LEU A 106 4.56 -9.31 -0.77
C LEU A 106 3.80 -7.97 -0.87
N LEU A 107 4.50 -6.88 -1.22
CA LEU A 107 3.87 -5.59 -1.49
C LEU A 107 2.89 -5.67 -2.67
N TRP A 108 3.28 -6.35 -3.74
CA TRP A 108 2.43 -6.59 -4.90
C TRP A 108 1.19 -7.39 -4.52
N CYS A 109 1.35 -8.56 -3.89
CA CYS A 109 0.26 -9.42 -3.45
C CYS A 109 -0.73 -8.71 -2.52
N THR A 110 -0.22 -7.97 -1.53
CA THR A 110 -1.08 -7.24 -0.58
C THR A 110 -1.80 -6.07 -1.23
N SER A 111 -1.15 -5.36 -2.16
CA SER A 111 -1.79 -4.31 -2.96
C SER A 111 -2.90 -4.87 -3.86
N THR A 112 -2.64 -5.99 -4.55
CA THR A 112 -3.65 -6.68 -5.36
C THR A 112 -4.83 -7.16 -4.53
N ALA A 113 -4.58 -7.76 -3.36
CA ALA A 113 -5.64 -8.16 -2.44
C ALA A 113 -6.48 -6.98 -1.94
N THR A 114 -5.83 -5.84 -1.65
CA THR A 114 -6.50 -4.60 -1.24
C THR A 114 -7.44 -4.12 -2.34
N ILE A 115 -6.99 -4.11 -3.61
CA ILE A 115 -7.81 -3.72 -4.76
C ILE A 115 -9.04 -4.62 -4.87
N PHE A 116 -8.87 -5.95 -4.79
CA PHE A 116 -10.00 -6.88 -4.89
C PHE A 116 -11.03 -6.66 -3.78
N ILE A 117 -10.60 -6.46 -2.54
CA ILE A 117 -11.52 -6.23 -1.43
C ILE A 117 -12.20 -4.86 -1.55
N ALA A 118 -11.47 -3.82 -1.96
CA ALA A 118 -12.05 -2.50 -2.23
C ALA A 118 -13.14 -2.59 -3.32
N MET A 119 -12.88 -3.34 -4.40
CA MET A 119 -13.88 -3.60 -5.43
C MET A 119 -15.09 -4.36 -4.89
N LEU A 120 -14.89 -5.40 -4.08
CA LEU A 120 -15.99 -6.16 -3.46
C LEU A 120 -16.84 -5.30 -2.51
N LEU A 121 -16.27 -4.31 -1.84
CA LEU A 121 -17.00 -3.36 -1.00
C LEU A 121 -17.77 -2.32 -1.82
N ILE A 122 -17.25 -1.91 -2.97
CA ILE A 122 -17.87 -0.91 -3.85
C ILE A 122 -19.02 -1.51 -4.70
N ILE A 123 -18.83 -2.72 -5.25
CA ILE A 123 -19.78 -3.39 -6.15
C ILE A 123 -21.23 -3.35 -5.63
N PRO A 124 -21.49 -3.65 -4.33
CA PRO A 124 -22.84 -3.63 -3.79
C PRO A 124 -23.61 -2.33 -3.98
N PHE A 125 -22.91 -1.19 -4.11
CA PHE A 125 -23.52 0.14 -4.27
C PHE A 125 -23.90 0.50 -5.72
N PHE A 126 -23.45 -0.28 -6.69
CA PHE A 126 -23.83 -0.14 -8.10
C PHE A 126 -25.08 -0.96 -8.46
N PHE A 127 -25.38 -2.01 -7.69
CA PHE A 127 -26.52 -2.87 -7.94
C PHE A 127 -27.68 -2.57 -6.98
N ASN A 128 -28.89 -2.39 -7.52
CA ASN A 128 -30.10 -2.28 -6.72
C ASN A 128 -30.52 -3.66 -6.20
N PHE A 129 -29.90 -4.12 -5.11
CA PHE A 129 -30.34 -5.34 -4.45
C PHE A 129 -31.73 -5.18 -3.88
N LYS A 130 -32.58 -6.21 -4.04
CA LYS A 130 -33.88 -6.26 -3.36
C LYS A 130 -33.68 -6.04 -1.87
N LYS A 131 -34.51 -5.19 -1.25
CA LYS A 131 -34.50 -4.97 0.21
C LYS A 131 -34.71 -6.31 0.91
N PRO A 132 -34.01 -6.60 2.03
CA PRO A 132 -34.20 -7.84 2.76
C PRO A 132 -35.65 -7.94 3.22
N LYS A 133 -36.27 -9.11 3.01
CA LYS A 133 -37.66 -9.39 3.39
C LYS A 133 -37.76 -9.86 4.83
N THR A 134 -36.71 -10.50 5.34
CA THR A 134 -36.66 -11.06 6.69
C THR A 134 -35.54 -10.43 7.52
N ALA A 135 -35.67 -10.50 8.84
CA ALA A 135 -34.62 -10.06 9.77
C ALA A 135 -33.32 -10.87 9.57
N GLU A 136 -33.43 -12.16 9.26
CA GLU A 136 -32.28 -13.04 8.99
C GLU A 136 -31.50 -12.62 7.74
N GLU A 137 -32.18 -12.29 6.63
CA GLU A 137 -31.53 -11.77 5.41
C GLU A 137 -30.81 -10.45 5.68
N ARG A 138 -31.39 -9.58 6.52
CA ARG A 138 -30.76 -8.31 6.92
C ARG A 138 -29.51 -8.56 7.76
N ALA A 139 -29.60 -9.43 8.78
CA ALA A 139 -28.48 -9.77 9.64
C ALA A 139 -27.33 -10.42 8.85
N PHE A 140 -27.64 -11.32 7.93
CA PHE A 140 -26.67 -11.96 7.05
C PHE A 140 -25.90 -10.94 6.18
N ARG A 141 -26.61 -10.00 5.54
CA ARG A 141 -25.98 -8.93 4.75
C ARG A 141 -25.07 -8.02 5.58
N LEU A 142 -25.53 -7.64 6.77
CA LEU A 142 -24.73 -6.82 7.68
C LEU A 142 -23.47 -7.57 8.13
N ASN A 143 -23.59 -8.83 8.51
CA ASN A 143 -22.44 -9.66 8.91
C ASN A 143 -21.41 -9.79 7.79
N ILE A 144 -21.83 -10.01 6.54
CA ILE A 144 -20.91 -10.02 5.39
C ILE A 144 -20.17 -8.69 5.26
N MET A 145 -20.89 -7.57 5.34
CA MET A 145 -20.27 -6.24 5.22
C MET A 145 -19.27 -5.97 6.34
N TYR A 146 -19.58 -6.38 7.57
CA TYR A 146 -18.65 -6.27 8.70
C TYR A 146 -17.41 -7.14 8.52
N ILE A 147 -17.56 -8.38 8.07
CA ILE A 147 -16.43 -9.27 7.79
C ILE A 147 -15.54 -8.67 6.69
N LEU A 148 -16.13 -8.19 5.59
CA LEU A 148 -15.38 -7.55 4.51
C LEU A 148 -14.68 -6.27 4.98
N ALA A 149 -15.34 -5.44 5.79
CA ALA A 149 -14.73 -4.24 6.36
C ALA A 149 -13.56 -4.57 7.30
N ALA A 150 -13.70 -5.58 8.16
CA ALA A 150 -12.62 -6.04 9.03
C ALA A 150 -11.42 -6.56 8.22
N LEU A 151 -11.68 -7.40 7.20
CA LEU A 151 -10.65 -7.91 6.30
C LEU A 151 -9.95 -6.78 5.53
N PHE A 152 -10.71 -5.79 5.07
CA PHE A 152 -10.19 -4.60 4.40
C PHE A 152 -9.21 -3.85 5.30
N ILE A 153 -9.60 -3.53 6.53
CA ILE A 153 -8.74 -2.82 7.50
C ILE A 153 -7.46 -3.62 7.76
N ILE A 154 -7.57 -4.94 7.95
CA ILE A 154 -6.41 -5.81 8.20
C ILE A 154 -5.44 -5.75 7.01
N ILE A 155 -5.95 -5.90 5.78
CA ILE A 155 -5.10 -5.97 4.58
C ILE A 155 -4.49 -4.61 4.23
N VAL A 156 -5.24 -3.51 4.36
CA VAL A 156 -4.72 -2.14 4.22
C VAL A 156 -3.61 -1.89 5.24
N SER A 157 -3.80 -2.33 6.49
CA SER A 157 -2.79 -2.21 7.55
C SER A 157 -1.54 -3.03 7.21
N LEU A 158 -1.70 -4.27 6.74
CA LEU A 158 -0.59 -5.11 6.30
C LEU A 158 0.18 -4.47 5.14
N ASN A 159 -0.52 -3.93 4.14
CA ASN A 159 0.08 -3.21 3.03
C ASN A 159 0.93 -2.01 3.55
N GLY A 160 0.36 -1.22 4.46
CA GLY A 160 1.07 -0.14 5.15
C GLY A 160 2.33 -0.59 5.88
N VAL A 161 2.25 -1.68 6.65
CA VAL A 161 3.40 -2.27 7.36
C VAL A 161 4.50 -2.69 6.38
N ILE A 162 4.14 -3.30 5.25
CA ILE A 162 5.10 -3.74 4.23
C ILE A 162 5.80 -2.55 3.56
N MET A 163 5.05 -1.49 3.23
CA MET A 163 5.63 -0.25 2.69
C MET A 163 6.62 0.40 3.67
N ILE A 164 6.26 0.47 4.96
CA ILE A 164 7.15 0.98 6.00
C ILE A 164 8.39 0.09 6.14
N TRP A 165 8.21 -1.23 6.11
CA TRP A 165 9.31 -2.19 6.19
C TRP A 165 10.30 -2.01 5.03
N LEU A 166 9.80 -1.92 3.80
CA LEU A 166 10.60 -1.62 2.62
C LEU A 166 11.35 -0.28 2.77
N TYR A 167 10.69 0.76 3.29
CA TYR A 167 11.27 2.09 3.47
C TYR A 167 12.43 2.12 4.47
N ILE A 168 12.30 1.33 5.54
CA ILE A 168 13.35 1.20 6.55
C ILE A 168 14.53 0.40 6.00
N THR A 169 14.30 -0.71 5.30
CA THR A 169 15.40 -1.58 4.82
C THR A 169 16.09 -1.09 3.54
N ALA A 170 15.41 -0.29 2.71
CA ALA A 170 15.91 0.15 1.41
C ALA A 170 17.36 0.71 1.44
N PRO A 171 17.79 1.57 2.38
CA PRO A 171 19.16 2.10 2.34
C PRO A 171 20.24 1.05 2.56
N ALA A 172 19.97 0.04 3.40
CA ALA A 172 20.93 -1.02 3.66
C ALA A 172 21.08 -1.95 2.45
N ASP A 173 19.97 -2.20 1.74
CA ASP A 173 19.94 -3.00 0.51
C ASP A 173 20.67 -2.25 -0.62
N ASN A 174 20.38 -0.96 -0.82
CA ASN A 174 21.05 -0.11 -1.82
C ASN A 174 22.56 -0.02 -1.53
N LYS A 175 22.95 0.34 -0.31
CA LYS A 175 24.36 0.56 0.03
C LYS A 175 25.20 -0.68 -0.26
N LEU A 176 24.73 -1.87 0.12
CA LEU A 176 25.50 -3.08 -0.10
C LEU A 176 25.63 -3.42 -1.59
N PHE A 177 24.54 -3.29 -2.35
CA PHE A 177 24.62 -3.57 -3.77
C PHE A 177 25.55 -2.60 -4.49
N TYR A 178 25.38 -1.29 -4.31
CA TYR A 178 26.24 -0.31 -4.99
C TYR A 178 27.69 -0.40 -4.53
N GLU A 179 27.96 -0.73 -3.26
CA GLU A 179 29.34 -0.94 -2.79
C GLU A 179 30.03 -2.12 -3.50
N LEU A 180 29.29 -3.19 -3.82
CA LEU A 180 29.82 -4.31 -4.61
C LEU A 180 29.87 -3.97 -6.11
N PHE A 181 28.83 -3.31 -6.62
CA PHE A 181 28.71 -2.93 -8.02
C PHE A 181 29.80 -1.94 -8.44
N ASP A 182 30.08 -0.92 -7.64
CA ASP A 182 31.08 0.11 -7.94
C ASP A 182 32.52 -0.41 -7.85
N LYS A 183 32.75 -1.46 -7.03
CA LYS A 183 34.07 -2.11 -6.90
C LYS A 183 34.29 -3.26 -7.89
N SER A 184 33.25 -3.63 -8.66
CA SER A 184 33.32 -4.75 -9.60
C SER A 184 33.90 -4.34 -10.95
N ALA A 185 34.52 -5.29 -11.66
CA ALA A 185 34.94 -5.06 -13.04
C ALA A 185 33.72 -5.07 -13.96
N LYS A 186 33.37 -3.89 -14.46
CA LYS A 186 32.33 -3.69 -15.47
C LYS A 186 32.90 -3.95 -16.86
N GLU A 187 33.06 -5.23 -17.20
CA GLU A 187 33.44 -5.60 -18.56
C GLU A 187 32.34 -5.28 -19.56
N GLU A 188 32.74 -5.03 -20.80
CA GLU A 188 31.84 -4.77 -21.92
C GLU A 188 30.76 -5.86 -22.04
N ILE A 189 31.13 -7.14 -21.86
CA ILE A 189 30.18 -8.27 -21.92
C ILE A 189 29.05 -8.12 -20.89
N PHE A 190 29.36 -7.68 -19.66
CA PHE A 190 28.33 -7.47 -18.62
C PHE A 190 27.50 -6.23 -18.90
N LEU A 191 28.14 -5.15 -19.37
CA LEU A 191 27.43 -3.92 -19.74
C LEU A 191 26.45 -4.18 -20.89
N THR A 192 26.88 -4.85 -21.95
CA THR A 192 26.03 -5.23 -23.08
C THR A 192 24.88 -6.16 -22.66
N GLU A 193 25.14 -7.14 -21.77
CA GLU A 193 24.08 -8.02 -21.28
C GLU A 193 23.07 -7.26 -20.41
N ILE A 194 23.52 -6.32 -19.58
CA ILE A 194 22.65 -5.42 -18.81
C ILE A 194 21.84 -4.54 -19.76
N GLU A 195 22.47 -3.96 -20.78
CA GLU A 195 21.81 -3.06 -21.74
C GLU A 195 20.72 -3.78 -22.52
N LYS A 196 21.03 -4.98 -23.01
CA LYS A 196 20.08 -5.82 -23.73
C LYS A 196 18.95 -6.32 -22.82
N SER A 197 19.25 -6.66 -21.57
CA SER A 197 18.26 -7.19 -20.64
C SER A 197 17.35 -6.12 -20.03
N LEU A 198 17.87 -4.90 -19.86
CA LEU A 198 17.11 -3.73 -19.41
C LEU A 198 16.45 -2.97 -20.57
N ASP A 199 16.70 -3.38 -21.81
CA ASP A 199 16.20 -2.75 -23.03
C ASP A 199 16.55 -1.25 -23.09
N CYS A 200 17.78 -0.92 -22.71
CA CYS A 200 18.31 0.45 -22.82
C CYS A 200 19.29 0.59 -23.99
N ILE A 201 19.26 -0.36 -24.93
CA ILE A 201 19.86 -0.14 -26.26
C ILE A 201 19.12 1.08 -26.83
N SER A 202 19.86 2.17 -27.00
CA SER A 202 19.36 3.38 -27.65
C SER A 202 18.66 2.97 -28.95
N ASP A 203 17.38 3.27 -29.06
CA ASP A 203 16.80 3.57 -30.36
C ASP A 203 17.70 4.69 -30.92
N ASP A 204 18.27 4.53 -32.12
CA ASP A 204 19.27 5.46 -32.70
C ASP A 204 18.77 6.93 -32.75
N ASP A 205 17.47 7.14 -32.51
CA ASP A 205 16.76 8.42 -32.57
C ASP A 205 16.61 9.17 -31.22
N LYS A 206 17.16 8.70 -30.09
CA LYS A 206 17.04 9.41 -28.79
C LYS A 206 18.30 10.18 -28.39
N GLU A 207 18.15 11.50 -28.21
CA GLU A 207 19.19 12.49 -27.89
C GLU A 207 19.87 12.36 -26.50
N LEU A 208 19.65 11.29 -25.75
CA LEU A 208 20.30 11.11 -24.44
C LEU A 208 21.54 10.22 -24.58
N ASP A 209 22.65 10.62 -23.95
CA ASP A 209 23.86 9.80 -23.90
C ASP A 209 23.50 8.39 -23.36
N PRO A 210 23.76 7.31 -24.13
CA PRO A 210 23.33 5.96 -23.79
C PRO A 210 23.86 5.48 -22.43
N THR A 211 25.04 5.97 -22.03
CA THR A 211 25.64 5.65 -20.74
C THR A 211 24.78 6.15 -19.58
N ILE A 212 24.15 7.33 -19.74
CA ILE A 212 23.31 7.96 -18.72
C ILE A 212 21.98 7.23 -18.57
N GLU A 213 21.37 6.75 -19.65
CA GLU A 213 20.10 6.01 -19.58
C GLU A 213 20.26 4.64 -18.90
N CYS A 214 21.31 3.91 -19.27
CA CYS A 214 21.63 2.61 -18.67
C CYS A 214 21.94 2.77 -17.18
N ASP A 215 22.83 3.71 -16.81
CA ASP A 215 23.15 3.99 -15.40
C ASP A 215 21.91 4.42 -14.61
N ASN A 216 21.01 5.20 -15.19
CA ASN A 216 19.74 5.56 -14.55
C ASN A 216 18.83 4.35 -14.32
N THR A 217 18.79 3.40 -15.27
CA THR A 217 17.96 2.20 -15.16
C THR A 217 18.55 1.22 -14.15
N ILE A 218 19.87 1.06 -14.13
CA ILE A 218 20.59 0.34 -13.07
C ILE A 218 20.32 1.02 -11.72
N ASN A 219 20.40 2.36 -11.64
CA ASN A 219 20.11 3.10 -10.42
C ASN A 219 18.64 2.94 -9.93
N ARG A 220 17.73 2.62 -10.86
CA ARG A 220 16.31 2.32 -10.60
C ARG A 220 16.04 0.84 -10.38
N SER A 221 16.99 -0.06 -10.59
CA SER A 221 16.76 -1.49 -10.39
C SER A 221 16.51 -1.81 -8.92
N ILE A 222 17.16 -1.09 -8.01
CA ILE A 222 17.01 -1.27 -6.57
C ILE A 222 16.17 -0.14 -6.01
N ILE A 223 15.14 -0.50 -5.25
CA ILE A 223 14.23 0.49 -4.68
C ILE A 223 14.98 1.44 -3.76
N SER A 224 15.21 2.66 -4.22
CA SER A 224 15.86 3.67 -3.42
C SER A 224 14.83 4.33 -2.50
N ARG A 225 15.29 4.76 -1.32
CA ARG A 225 14.45 5.53 -0.39
C ARG A 225 13.89 6.80 -1.05
N LYS A 226 14.57 7.36 -2.06
CA LYS A 226 14.12 8.56 -2.78
C LYS A 226 12.77 8.33 -3.48
N TRP A 227 12.56 7.15 -4.06
CA TRP A 227 11.31 6.80 -4.77
C TRP A 227 10.22 6.29 -3.84
N LEU A 228 10.60 5.61 -2.76
CA LEU A 228 9.63 5.11 -1.79
C LEU A 228 9.09 6.21 -0.86
N LYS A 229 9.86 7.29 -0.63
CA LYS A 229 9.44 8.44 0.18
C LYS A 229 8.15 9.12 -0.33
N PRO A 230 8.02 9.53 -1.61
CA PRO A 230 6.79 10.15 -2.09
C PRO A 230 5.60 9.18 -2.02
N LEU A 231 5.81 7.89 -2.33
CA LEU A 231 4.75 6.88 -2.20
C LEU A 231 4.27 6.76 -0.74
N LEU A 232 5.19 6.68 0.21
CA LEU A 232 4.86 6.58 1.63
C LEU A 232 4.19 7.86 2.16
N ILE A 233 4.65 9.04 1.75
CA ILE A 233 4.01 10.32 2.11
C ILE A 233 2.60 10.38 1.55
N PHE A 234 2.41 10.01 0.28
CA PHE A 234 1.10 9.96 -0.36
C PHE A 234 0.16 8.99 0.38
N TRP A 235 0.66 7.81 0.75
CA TRP A 235 -0.09 6.84 1.55
C TRP A 235 -0.49 7.42 2.91
N ILE A 236 0.45 7.92 3.73
CA ILE A 236 0.15 8.45 5.08
C ILE A 236 -0.77 9.66 5.01
N ALA A 237 -0.39 10.69 4.23
CA ALA A 237 -1.14 11.93 4.14
C ALA A 237 -2.53 11.70 3.56
N GLY A 238 -2.63 10.85 2.52
CA GLY A 238 -3.90 10.50 1.92
C GLY A 238 -4.82 9.71 2.86
N HIS A 239 -4.28 8.80 3.68
CA HIS A 239 -5.06 8.11 4.71
C HIS A 239 -5.58 9.09 5.77
N VAL A 240 -4.74 10.01 6.26
CA VAL A 240 -5.14 11.02 7.25
C VAL A 240 -6.25 11.91 6.69
N ILE A 241 -6.12 12.40 5.46
CA ILE A 241 -7.13 13.21 4.79
C ILE A 241 -8.41 12.41 4.58
N THR A 242 -8.30 11.17 4.10
CA THR A 242 -9.44 10.30 3.83
C THR A 242 -10.20 9.96 5.11
N LEU A 243 -9.51 9.65 6.21
CA LEU A 243 -10.14 9.40 7.52
C LEU A 243 -10.81 10.65 8.07
N PHE A 244 -10.18 11.82 7.92
CA PHE A 244 -10.77 13.09 8.32
C PHE A 244 -12.07 13.36 7.54
N LEU A 245 -12.02 13.29 6.20
CA LEU A 245 -13.18 13.48 5.32
C LEU A 245 -14.26 12.42 5.53
N PHE A 246 -13.88 11.17 5.79
CA PHE A 246 -14.80 10.09 6.12
C PHE A 246 -15.63 10.44 7.34
N GLY A 247 -15.01 11.01 8.39
CA GLY A 247 -15.72 11.49 9.57
C GLY A 247 -16.76 12.58 9.28
N PHE A 248 -16.48 13.50 8.35
CA PHE A 248 -17.44 14.54 7.93
C PHE A 248 -18.54 13.97 7.04
N ILE A 249 -18.20 13.20 6.01
CA ILE A 249 -19.16 12.65 5.05
C ILE A 249 -20.11 11.66 5.72
N ASN A 250 -19.64 10.96 6.75
CA ASN A 250 -20.47 10.05 7.54
C ASN A 250 -21.36 10.77 8.56
N LYS A 251 -21.23 12.10 8.73
CA LYS A 251 -22.00 12.90 9.71
C LYS A 251 -23.36 13.34 9.16
N ASP A 252 -23.48 13.59 7.85
CA ASP A 252 -24.56 14.42 7.29
C ASP A 252 -25.79 13.67 6.74
N PHE A 253 -26.13 12.51 7.31
CA PHE A 253 -27.48 11.94 7.10
C PHE A 253 -28.03 11.44 8.44
N GLU A 254 -28.49 12.40 9.24
CA GLU A 254 -29.31 12.13 10.41
C GLU A 254 -30.45 11.15 10.08
N ASP A 255 -30.65 10.24 11.03
CA ASP A 255 -31.44 9.01 11.04
C ASP A 255 -32.98 9.18 10.87
N ASP A 256 -33.47 10.09 10.03
CA ASP A 256 -34.92 10.37 9.98
C ASP A 256 -35.76 9.26 9.30
N GLU A 257 -35.17 8.46 8.39
CA GLU A 257 -35.92 7.37 7.72
C GLU A 257 -35.72 5.99 8.37
N SER A 258 -34.58 5.72 9.01
CA SER A 258 -34.25 4.37 9.47
C SER A 258 -34.94 4.03 10.80
N GLU A 259 -34.95 4.97 11.76
CA GLU A 259 -35.57 4.78 13.06
C GLU A 259 -37.11 4.81 12.97
N ASN A 260 -37.67 5.68 12.12
CA ASN A 260 -39.12 5.72 11.86
C ASN A 260 -39.62 4.44 11.20
N ASN A 261 -38.89 3.90 10.22
CA ASN A 261 -39.27 2.64 9.59
C ASN A 261 -39.13 1.45 10.56
N LEU A 262 -38.13 1.44 11.45
CA LEU A 262 -37.97 0.38 12.44
C LEU A 262 -39.07 0.41 13.51
N LYS A 263 -39.43 1.61 14.01
CA LYS A 263 -40.59 1.81 14.89
C LYS A 263 -41.86 1.34 14.19
N ASN A 264 -42.07 1.72 12.92
CA ASN A 264 -43.26 1.31 12.17
C ASN A 264 -43.35 -0.20 11.95
N VAL A 265 -42.23 -0.88 11.66
CA VAL A 265 -42.21 -2.36 11.51
C VAL A 265 -42.44 -3.06 12.84
N ALA A 266 -41.79 -2.64 13.91
CA ALA A 266 -41.97 -3.22 15.25
C ALA A 266 -43.41 -2.99 15.79
N ILE A 267 -44.00 -1.83 15.51
CA ILE A 267 -45.41 -1.55 15.82
C ILE A 267 -46.33 -2.45 14.99
N LYS A 268 -46.02 -2.67 13.71
CA LYS A 268 -46.81 -3.53 12.84
C LYS A 268 -46.74 -5.01 13.23
N GLU A 269 -45.59 -5.52 13.65
CA GLU A 269 -45.47 -6.89 14.18
C GLU A 269 -46.26 -7.07 15.47
N ARG A 270 -46.21 -6.10 16.40
CA ARG A 270 -47.01 -6.12 17.64
C ARG A 270 -48.52 -5.98 17.43
N LEU A 271 -48.97 -5.49 16.27
CA LEU A 271 -50.39 -5.40 15.94
C LEU A 271 -50.93 -6.67 15.28
N ILE A 272 -50.06 -7.55 14.80
CA ILE A 272 -50.44 -8.79 14.10
C ILE A 272 -50.44 -10.00 15.05
N THR A 273 -49.61 -10.00 16.09
CA THR A 273 -49.66 -10.94 17.23
C THR A 273 -50.58 -10.45 18.33
#